data_AF-A0A453SZU8-F1
#
_entry.id   AF-A0A453SZU8-F1
#
_cell.length_a   1.000
_cell.length_b   1.000
_cell.length_c   1.000
_cell.angle_alpha   90.00
_cell.angle_beta   90.00
_cell.angle_gamma   90.00
#
_symmetry.space_group_name_H-M   'P 1'
#
loop_
_entity.id
_entity.type
_entity.pdbx_description
1 polymer ?
#
loop_
_entity_poly.entity_id
_entity_poly.type
_entity_poly.pdbx_seq_one_letter_code
_entity_poly.pdbx_strand_id
1 'polypeptide(L)'
;DLSFRGLAFPSLQAALGRVSRPPPAVSLLEIHVPSQNWPEDGPAAGAVTSLLRAAALLAPEKLVFTFPLDSHLSYAGVDLPCFHRATSIVLEWIPFVLAGGEYPALQTLSIRGCEVDDLGALLSLCPHLRALRLIWLGGDDDRTTVHSTSLQELVMEAMWARRVDIVAPMLKQLTVSLHAYEQASISILAPMVEKVSWQCLYQNRTIWFGLWCLEKLSLQTAEAQEQLPSLHIHACSSVLV
;
A
#
# COMPACT_ATOMS: atom_id res chain seq x y z
N ASP A 1 -20.41 0.60 -14.35
CA ASP A 1 -19.56 -0.21 -13.45
C ASP A 1 -19.50 -1.65 -13.94
N LEU A 2 -18.35 -2.29 -13.78
CA LEU A 2 -18.12 -3.69 -14.08
C LEU A 2 -17.48 -4.35 -12.86
N SER A 3 -18.07 -5.44 -12.38
CA SER A 3 -17.56 -6.20 -11.25
C SER A 3 -17.48 -7.67 -11.63
N PHE A 4 -16.28 -8.24 -11.52
CA PHE A 4 -16.00 -9.63 -11.78
C PHE A 4 -15.63 -10.29 -10.45
N ARG A 5 -16.62 -10.92 -9.82
CA ARG A 5 -16.46 -11.63 -8.53
C ARG A 5 -16.75 -13.11 -8.72
N GLY A 6 -15.90 -13.96 -8.15
CA GLY A 6 -16.19 -15.40 -8.09
C GLY A 6 -16.06 -16.13 -9.43
N LEU A 7 -15.41 -15.53 -10.43
CA LEU A 7 -15.14 -16.18 -11.71
C LEU A 7 -13.84 -16.97 -11.67
N ALA A 8 -13.75 -18.03 -12.46
CA ALA A 8 -12.48 -18.70 -12.75
C ALA A 8 -11.57 -17.78 -13.56
N PHE A 9 -10.26 -17.79 -13.28
CA PHE A 9 -9.30 -16.91 -13.97
C PHE A 9 -9.36 -17.00 -15.52
N PRO A 10 -9.48 -18.20 -16.15
CA PRO A 10 -9.64 -18.27 -17.61
C PRO A 10 -10.95 -17.66 -18.12
N SER A 11 -12.03 -17.75 -17.33
CA SER A 11 -13.32 -17.13 -17.68
C SER A 11 -13.25 -15.61 -17.63
N LEU A 12 -12.51 -15.07 -16.66
CA LEU A 12 -12.24 -13.65 -16.55
C LEU A 12 -11.45 -13.12 -17.77
N GLN A 13 -10.38 -13.83 -18.16
CA GLN A 13 -9.60 -13.48 -19.35
C GLN A 13 -10.48 -13.50 -20.62
N ALA A 14 -11.32 -14.53 -20.77
CA ALA A 14 -12.24 -14.62 -21.89
C ALA A 14 -13.28 -13.48 -21.88
N ALA A 15 -13.81 -13.11 -20.70
CA ALA A 15 -14.78 -12.03 -20.57
C ALA A 15 -14.19 -10.67 -20.97
N LEU A 16 -13.00 -10.34 -20.47
CA LEU A 16 -12.30 -9.10 -20.82
C LEU A 16 -11.84 -9.08 -22.29
N GLY A 17 -11.48 -10.24 -22.84
CA GLY A 17 -11.16 -10.39 -24.27
C GLY A 17 -12.36 -10.18 -25.21
N ARG A 18 -13.60 -10.29 -24.70
CA ARG A 18 -14.85 -10.14 -25.46
C ARG A 18 -15.44 -8.74 -25.41
N VAL A 19 -14.84 -7.80 -24.67
CA VAL A 19 -15.32 -6.43 -24.62
C VAL A 19 -15.28 -5.82 -26.03
N SER A 20 -16.42 -5.29 -26.48
CA SER A 20 -16.58 -4.69 -27.80
C SER A 20 -15.54 -3.58 -28.05
N ARG A 21 -15.06 -3.44 -29.29
CA ARG A 21 -14.11 -2.38 -29.67
C ARG A 21 -14.84 -1.25 -30.42
N PRO A 22 -14.67 0.03 -30.02
CA PRO A 22 -13.87 0.50 -28.89
C PRO A 22 -14.58 0.20 -27.55
N PRO A 23 -13.83 -0.21 -26.51
CA PRO A 23 -14.39 -0.49 -25.19
C PRO A 23 -14.98 0.78 -24.58
N PRO A 24 -16.18 0.70 -23.97
CA PRO A 24 -16.73 1.83 -23.23
C PRO A 24 -15.88 2.09 -21.98
N ALA A 25 -15.63 3.36 -21.68
CA ALA A 25 -15.01 3.75 -20.42
C ALA A 25 -15.92 3.38 -19.24
N VAL A 26 -15.35 2.88 -18.15
CA VAL A 26 -16.12 2.46 -16.96
C VAL A 26 -15.77 3.30 -15.73
N SER A 27 -16.75 3.57 -14.87
CA SER A 27 -16.51 4.31 -13.63
C SER A 27 -15.80 3.44 -12.59
N LEU A 28 -16.29 2.23 -12.34
CA LEU A 28 -15.62 1.22 -11.52
C LEU A 28 -15.34 -0.06 -12.32
N LEU A 29 -14.12 -0.57 -12.20
CA LEU A 29 -13.72 -1.92 -12.55
C LEU A 29 -13.23 -2.64 -11.30
N GLU A 30 -13.94 -3.68 -10.90
CA GLU A 30 -13.56 -4.52 -9.77
C GLU A 30 -13.32 -5.94 -10.25
N ILE A 31 -12.18 -6.50 -9.86
CA ILE A 31 -11.77 -7.87 -10.18
C ILE A 31 -11.35 -8.55 -8.89
N HIS A 32 -12.09 -9.60 -8.54
CA HIS A 32 -11.83 -10.46 -7.39
C HIS A 32 -11.97 -11.91 -7.81
N VAL A 33 -10.85 -12.62 -7.86
CA VAL A 33 -10.79 -14.05 -8.20
C VAL A 33 -10.51 -14.82 -6.90
N PRO A 34 -11.47 -15.60 -6.36
CA PRO A 34 -11.25 -16.39 -5.15
C PRO A 34 -10.16 -17.45 -5.34
N SER A 35 -9.41 -17.82 -4.28
CA SER A 35 -8.30 -18.79 -4.35
C SER A 35 -8.69 -20.10 -5.04
N GLN A 36 -9.87 -20.65 -4.76
CA GLN A 36 -10.37 -21.89 -5.36
C GLN A 36 -10.59 -21.83 -6.88
N ASN A 37 -10.59 -20.63 -7.46
CA ASN A 37 -10.87 -20.36 -8.86
C ASN A 37 -9.61 -20.02 -9.68
N TRP A 38 -8.43 -20.13 -9.04
CA TRP A 38 -7.12 -20.03 -9.69
C TRP A 38 -6.64 -21.41 -10.15
N PRO A 39 -5.72 -21.46 -11.12
CA PRO A 39 -4.99 -22.70 -11.44
C PRO A 39 -4.26 -23.23 -10.20
N GLU A 40 -4.09 -24.56 -10.08
CA GLU A 40 -3.42 -25.22 -8.94
C GLU A 40 -1.99 -24.68 -8.70
N ASP A 41 -1.25 -24.40 -9.76
CA ASP A 41 0.11 -23.83 -9.70
C ASP A 41 0.14 -22.28 -9.62
N GLY A 42 -1.03 -21.64 -9.51
CA GLY A 42 -1.20 -20.21 -9.78
C GLY A 42 -1.02 -19.88 -11.27
N PRO A 43 -1.38 -18.67 -11.73
CA PRO A 43 -1.10 -18.27 -13.10
C PRO A 43 0.28 -17.67 -13.24
N ALA A 44 0.83 -17.81 -14.43
CA ALA A 44 2.02 -17.07 -14.83
C ALA A 44 1.78 -15.56 -14.70
N ALA A 45 2.78 -14.81 -14.20
CA ALA A 45 2.74 -13.35 -14.10
C ALA A 45 2.33 -12.69 -15.44
N GLY A 46 2.84 -13.19 -16.57
CA GLY A 46 2.47 -12.70 -17.90
C GLY A 46 0.98 -12.83 -18.24
N ALA A 47 0.28 -13.82 -17.69
CA ALA A 47 -1.17 -13.97 -17.87
C ALA A 47 -1.94 -12.91 -17.07
N VAL A 48 -1.47 -12.57 -15.87
CA VAL A 48 -2.02 -11.49 -15.04
C VAL A 48 -1.71 -10.13 -15.66
N THR A 49 -0.50 -9.92 -16.17
CA THR A 49 -0.12 -8.74 -16.95
C THR A 49 -1.05 -8.55 -18.16
N SER A 50 -1.30 -9.63 -18.91
CA SER A 50 -2.20 -9.57 -20.08
C SER A 50 -3.64 -9.22 -19.70
N LEU A 51 -4.10 -9.75 -18.57
CA LEU A 51 -5.40 -9.42 -17.98
C LEU A 51 -5.48 -7.94 -17.60
N LEU A 52 -4.49 -7.41 -16.89
CA LEU A 52 -4.43 -5.99 -16.50
C LEU A 52 -4.35 -5.07 -17.71
N ARG A 53 -3.61 -5.45 -18.76
CA ARG A 53 -3.59 -4.70 -20.03
C ARG A 53 -4.96 -4.66 -20.68
N ALA A 54 -5.70 -5.77 -20.68
CA ALA A 54 -7.08 -5.79 -21.16
C ALA A 54 -8.01 -4.92 -20.29
N ALA A 55 -7.81 -4.94 -18.97
CA ALA A 55 -8.53 -4.07 -18.03
C ALA A 55 -8.22 -2.57 -18.27
N ALA A 56 -6.98 -2.22 -18.60
CA ALA A 56 -6.59 -0.84 -18.91
C ALA A 56 -7.31 -0.29 -20.15
N LEU A 57 -7.64 -1.14 -21.12
CA LEU A 57 -8.44 -0.75 -22.30
C LEU A 57 -9.85 -0.26 -21.93
N LEU A 58 -10.40 -0.69 -20.80
CA LEU A 58 -11.69 -0.20 -20.30
C LEU A 58 -11.62 1.21 -19.70
N ALA A 59 -10.42 1.82 -19.66
CA ALA A 59 -10.17 3.15 -19.10
C ALA A 59 -10.92 3.40 -17.77
N PRO A 60 -10.77 2.51 -16.77
CA PRO A 60 -11.49 2.63 -15.51
C PRO A 60 -11.12 3.93 -14.78
N GLU A 61 -12.10 4.57 -14.16
CA GLU A 61 -11.83 5.68 -13.22
C GLU A 61 -11.41 5.15 -11.85
N LYS A 62 -11.97 4.01 -11.44
CA LYS A 62 -11.62 3.31 -10.21
C LYS A 62 -11.30 1.85 -10.53
N LEU A 63 -10.16 1.38 -10.06
CA LEU A 63 -9.72 -0.01 -10.18
C LEU A 63 -9.61 -0.64 -8.80
N VAL A 64 -10.22 -1.81 -8.65
CA VAL A 64 -9.99 -2.70 -7.50
C VAL A 64 -9.55 -4.05 -8.04
N PHE A 65 -8.35 -4.48 -7.64
CA PHE A 65 -7.80 -5.76 -8.03
C PHE A 65 -7.29 -6.51 -6.80
N THR A 66 -8.01 -7.57 -6.43
CA THR A 66 -7.67 -8.40 -5.28
C THR A 66 -7.21 -9.76 -5.75
N PHE A 67 -5.97 -10.09 -5.41
CA PHE A 67 -5.37 -11.40 -5.54
C PHE A 67 -5.59 -12.21 -4.25
N PRO A 68 -5.67 -13.55 -4.29
CA PRO A 68 -5.77 -14.34 -3.07
C PRO A 68 -4.50 -14.30 -2.23
N LEU A 69 -4.67 -14.43 -0.92
CA LEU A 69 -3.58 -14.46 0.06
C LEU A 69 -2.61 -15.64 -0.15
N ASP A 70 -3.12 -16.80 -0.55
CA ASP A 70 -2.35 -18.06 -0.60
C ASP A 70 -1.73 -18.36 -1.96
N SER A 71 -1.86 -17.44 -2.93
CA SER A 71 -1.39 -17.69 -4.28
C SER A 71 0.08 -17.31 -4.43
N HIS A 72 0.92 -18.33 -4.58
CA HIS A 72 2.33 -18.19 -4.90
C HIS A 72 2.49 -17.70 -6.36
N LEU A 73 2.38 -16.40 -6.59
CA LEU A 73 3.04 -15.86 -7.77
C LEU A 73 4.53 -16.09 -7.59
N SER A 74 5.17 -16.67 -8.59
CA SER A 74 6.63 -16.66 -8.63
C SER A 74 7.10 -15.22 -8.47
N TYR A 75 8.27 -15.00 -7.89
CA TYR A 75 8.91 -13.69 -7.71
C TYR A 75 9.03 -12.84 -9.02
N ALA A 76 8.59 -13.37 -10.16
CA ALA A 76 8.37 -12.59 -11.37
C ALA A 76 7.18 -11.64 -11.16
N GLY A 77 7.45 -10.40 -10.77
CA GLY A 77 6.41 -9.39 -10.57
C GLY A 77 5.55 -9.14 -11.81
N VAL A 78 4.29 -8.75 -11.57
CA VAL A 78 3.31 -8.46 -12.62
C VAL A 78 3.50 -7.04 -13.13
N ASP A 79 3.61 -6.85 -14.45
CA ASP A 79 3.64 -5.51 -15.05
C ASP A 79 2.30 -4.81 -14.82
N LEU A 80 2.28 -3.76 -13.99
CA LEU A 80 1.12 -2.90 -13.82
C LEU A 80 1.07 -1.89 -14.97
N PRO A 81 0.07 -1.96 -15.88
CA PRO A 81 -0.05 -1.01 -16.98
C PRO A 81 -0.53 0.36 -16.49
N CYS A 82 -0.24 1.39 -17.28
CA CYS A 82 -0.75 2.72 -17.01
C CYS A 82 -2.28 2.78 -17.16
N PHE A 83 -2.97 3.19 -16.10
CA PHE A 83 -4.40 3.50 -16.11
C PHE A 83 -4.61 5.02 -16.19
N HIS A 84 -4.47 5.60 -17.38
CA HIS A 84 -4.46 7.07 -17.58
C HIS A 84 -5.66 7.83 -16.99
N ARG A 85 -6.85 7.20 -16.96
CA ARG A 85 -8.09 7.79 -16.43
C ARG A 85 -8.32 7.47 -14.95
N ALA A 86 -7.57 6.54 -14.37
CA ALA A 86 -7.82 6.10 -13.01
C ALA A 86 -7.46 7.19 -12.00
N THR A 87 -8.44 7.56 -11.18
CA THR A 87 -8.26 8.43 -10.01
C THR A 87 -8.07 7.62 -8.75
N SER A 88 -8.48 6.35 -8.75
CA SER A 88 -8.39 5.44 -7.61
C SER A 88 -7.93 4.05 -8.02
N ILE A 89 -6.91 3.52 -7.34
CA ILE A 89 -6.41 2.16 -7.53
C ILE A 89 -6.28 1.48 -6.17
N VAL A 90 -6.84 0.28 -6.05
CA VAL A 90 -6.68 -0.64 -4.92
C VAL A 90 -6.07 -1.94 -5.43
N LEU A 91 -4.92 -2.31 -4.90
CA LEU A 91 -4.20 -3.54 -5.20
C LEU A 91 -4.01 -4.34 -3.91
N GLU A 92 -4.38 -5.61 -3.93
CA GLU A 92 -4.22 -6.50 -2.79
C GLU A 92 -3.54 -7.81 -3.19
N TRP A 93 -2.51 -8.21 -2.44
CA TRP A 93 -1.79 -9.49 -2.52
C TRP A 93 -1.16 -9.81 -3.88
N ILE A 94 -0.90 -8.78 -4.70
CA ILE A 94 -0.26 -8.93 -6.02
C ILE A 94 1.15 -8.34 -5.99
N PRO A 95 2.22 -9.11 -6.24
CA PRO A 95 3.54 -8.56 -6.53
C PRO A 95 3.49 -7.89 -7.92
N PHE A 96 3.85 -6.62 -8.00
CA PHE A 96 3.83 -5.89 -9.25
C PHE A 96 5.09 -5.06 -9.47
N VAL A 97 5.45 -4.92 -10.74
CA VAL A 97 6.48 -4.01 -11.21
C VAL A 97 5.82 -2.93 -12.04
N LEU A 98 6.31 -1.70 -11.93
CA LEU A 98 5.78 -0.59 -12.68
C LEU A 98 6.26 -0.65 -14.13
N ALA A 99 5.31 -0.82 -15.05
CA ALA A 99 5.60 -0.79 -16.47
C ALA A 99 5.69 0.67 -16.99
N GLY A 100 6.71 1.41 -16.53
CA GLY A 100 7.28 2.58 -17.21
C GLY A 100 6.34 3.71 -17.67
N GLY A 101 5.23 3.98 -16.98
CA GLY A 101 4.28 5.04 -17.36
C GLY A 101 3.77 5.83 -16.16
N GLU A 102 3.54 7.14 -16.36
CA GLU A 102 2.95 8.02 -15.35
C GLU A 102 1.47 7.72 -15.14
N TYR A 103 0.96 7.93 -13.92
CA TYR A 103 -0.45 7.84 -13.55
C TYR A 103 -1.00 9.25 -13.32
N PRO A 104 -1.27 10.03 -14.39
CA PRO A 104 -1.49 11.47 -14.30
C PRO A 104 -2.75 11.84 -13.53
N ALA A 105 -3.79 11.00 -13.57
CA ALA A 105 -5.07 11.27 -12.89
C ALA A 105 -5.15 10.68 -11.48
N LEU A 106 -4.18 9.87 -11.06
CA LEU A 106 -4.28 9.07 -9.84
C LEU A 106 -4.21 9.96 -8.60
N GLN A 107 -5.26 9.86 -7.77
CA GLN A 107 -5.42 10.63 -6.53
C GLN A 107 -5.39 9.75 -5.30
N THR A 108 -5.83 8.50 -5.40
CA THR A 108 -5.84 7.57 -4.27
C THR A 108 -5.22 6.24 -4.66
N LEU A 109 -4.27 5.77 -3.87
CA LEU A 109 -3.62 4.48 -4.05
C LEU A 109 -3.66 3.69 -2.74
N SER A 110 -4.20 2.47 -2.78
CA SER A 110 -4.19 1.54 -1.65
C SER A 110 -3.49 0.26 -2.08
N ILE A 111 -2.46 -0.12 -1.34
CA ILE A 111 -1.66 -1.32 -1.58
C ILE A 111 -1.67 -2.14 -0.29
N ARG A 112 -2.12 -3.39 -0.39
CA ARG A 112 -2.17 -4.34 0.73
C ARG A 112 -1.42 -5.60 0.37
N GLY A 113 -0.45 -6.02 1.19
CA GLY A 113 0.18 -7.33 1.04
C GLY A 113 0.96 -7.51 -0.27
N CYS A 114 1.39 -6.40 -0.88
CA CYS A 114 2.18 -6.41 -2.11
C CYS A 114 3.66 -6.17 -1.77
N GLU A 115 4.54 -6.75 -2.57
CA GLU A 115 5.95 -6.37 -2.62
C GLU A 115 6.12 -5.20 -3.59
N VAL A 116 6.82 -4.15 -3.16
CA VAL A 116 7.07 -2.94 -3.95
C VAL A 116 8.57 -2.64 -3.92
N ASP A 117 9.24 -2.88 -5.04
CA ASP A 117 10.71 -2.77 -5.16
C ASP A 117 11.22 -1.35 -4.82
N ASP A 118 10.56 -0.32 -5.36
CA ASP A 118 10.91 1.09 -5.10
C ASP A 118 9.64 1.95 -4.99
N LEU A 119 9.25 2.21 -3.73
CA LEU A 119 8.13 3.09 -3.42
C LEU A 119 8.38 4.54 -3.86
N GLY A 120 9.62 5.01 -3.83
CA GLY A 120 9.97 6.36 -4.29
C GLY A 120 9.74 6.52 -5.79
N ALA A 121 10.16 5.52 -6.59
CA ALA A 121 9.86 5.46 -8.02
C ALA A 121 8.35 5.43 -8.28
N LEU A 122 7.58 4.63 -7.53
CA LEU A 122 6.12 4.59 -7.64
C LEU A 122 5.47 5.97 -7.42
N LEU A 123 5.89 6.68 -6.37
CA LEU A 123 5.35 8.00 -6.05
C LEU A 123 5.73 9.05 -7.09
N SER A 124 6.92 8.93 -7.70
CA SER A 124 7.35 9.83 -8.78
C SER A 124 6.47 9.73 -10.03
N LEU A 125 5.85 8.56 -10.26
CA LEU A 125 4.90 8.35 -11.35
C LEU A 125 3.48 8.87 -11.04
N CYS A 126 3.20 9.28 -9.79
CA CYS A 126 1.85 9.65 -9.34
C CYS A 126 1.79 11.12 -8.88
N PRO A 127 1.98 12.12 -9.78
CA PRO A 127 2.17 13.52 -9.39
C PRO A 127 0.98 14.15 -8.65
N HIS A 128 -0.24 13.63 -8.85
CA HIS A 128 -1.48 14.15 -8.26
C HIS A 128 -1.99 13.32 -7.08
N LEU A 129 -1.18 12.40 -6.56
CA LEU A 129 -1.57 11.50 -5.48
C LEU A 129 -1.85 12.27 -4.19
N ARG A 130 -3.06 12.15 -3.66
CA ARG A 130 -3.54 12.82 -2.44
C ARG A 130 -3.66 11.88 -1.26
N ALA A 131 -4.01 10.61 -1.49
CA ALA A 131 -4.16 9.61 -0.44
C ALA A 131 -3.37 8.35 -0.78
N LEU A 132 -2.54 7.91 0.16
CA LEU A 132 -1.76 6.68 0.05
C LEU A 132 -2.04 5.79 1.26
N ARG A 133 -2.40 4.53 1.00
CA ARG A 133 -2.57 3.52 2.04
C ARG A 133 -1.69 2.32 1.75
N LEU A 134 -0.79 2.01 2.68
CA LEU A 134 0.17 0.92 2.64
C LEU A 134 -0.11 -0.01 3.82
N ILE A 135 -0.35 -1.27 3.54
CA ILE A 135 -0.78 -2.24 4.56
C ILE A 135 -0.02 -3.54 4.32
N TRP A 136 0.65 -4.08 5.34
CA TRP A 136 1.35 -5.36 5.22
C TRP A 136 2.34 -5.42 4.03
N LEU A 137 3.06 -4.34 3.73
CA LEU A 137 4.13 -4.46 2.74
C LEU A 137 5.34 -5.16 3.38
N GLY A 138 5.89 -6.13 2.67
CA GLY A 138 7.13 -6.82 3.01
C GLY A 138 8.20 -6.55 1.94
N GLY A 139 9.46 -6.51 2.34
CA GLY A 139 10.61 -6.36 1.46
C GLY A 139 11.92 -6.43 2.25
N ASP A 140 12.98 -6.90 1.60
CA ASP A 140 14.27 -7.25 2.23
C ASP A 140 15.10 -6.02 2.68
N ASP A 141 14.83 -4.83 2.15
CA ASP A 141 15.61 -3.59 2.43
C ASP A 141 15.13 -2.83 3.70
N ASP A 142 14.00 -3.24 4.32
CA ASP A 142 13.38 -2.64 5.53
C ASP A 142 13.27 -1.09 5.54
N ARG A 143 13.41 -0.47 4.37
CA ARG A 143 13.51 0.97 4.16
C ARG A 143 12.30 1.44 3.38
N THR A 144 11.52 2.30 4.02
CA THR A 144 10.35 2.93 3.42
C THR A 144 10.62 4.42 3.25
N THR A 145 10.62 4.88 2.00
CA THR A 145 10.78 6.30 1.65
C THR A 145 9.50 6.80 1.01
N VAL A 146 8.86 7.79 1.61
CA VAL A 146 7.64 8.43 1.10
C VAL A 146 7.93 9.90 0.85
N HIS A 147 8.32 10.21 -0.38
CA HIS A 147 8.53 11.58 -0.83
C HIS A 147 7.42 11.95 -1.81
N SER A 148 6.55 12.88 -1.42
CA SER A 148 5.48 13.35 -2.29
C SER A 148 5.05 14.76 -1.92
N THR A 149 5.00 15.65 -2.90
CA THR A 149 4.61 17.05 -2.71
C THR A 149 3.10 17.26 -2.73
N SER A 150 2.31 16.30 -3.23
CA SER A 150 0.85 16.42 -3.37
C SER A 150 0.07 15.61 -2.34
N LEU A 151 0.74 14.72 -1.60
CA LEU A 151 0.13 13.81 -0.64
C LEU A 151 -0.47 14.57 0.55
N GLN A 152 -1.74 14.28 0.86
CA GLN A 152 -2.53 14.88 1.94
C GLN A 152 -2.88 13.87 3.03
N GLU A 153 -2.98 12.60 2.68
CA GLU A 153 -3.33 11.51 3.60
C GLU A 153 -2.36 10.34 3.41
N LEU A 154 -1.76 9.88 4.50
CA LEU A 154 -0.86 8.73 4.52
C LEU A 154 -1.29 7.76 5.61
N VAL A 155 -1.51 6.52 5.22
CA VAL A 155 -1.79 5.40 6.13
C VAL A 155 -0.74 4.31 5.89
N MET A 156 -0.01 3.94 6.93
CA MET A 156 0.96 2.86 6.94
C MET A 156 0.61 1.90 8.09
N GLU A 157 0.19 0.68 7.79
CA GLU A 157 -0.30 -0.27 8.80
C GLU A 157 0.41 -1.61 8.75
N ALA A 158 0.72 -2.16 9.93
CA ALA A 158 1.33 -3.48 10.11
C ALA A 158 2.62 -3.66 9.28
N MET A 159 3.42 -2.60 9.24
CA MET A 159 4.67 -2.56 8.49
C MET A 159 5.83 -2.98 9.38
N TRP A 160 6.81 -3.66 8.80
CA TRP A 160 8.11 -3.90 9.43
C TRP A 160 9.08 -2.89 8.85
N ALA A 161 9.75 -2.11 9.69
CA ALA A 161 10.58 -1.01 9.20
C ALA A 161 11.81 -0.78 10.06
N ARG A 162 12.96 -0.70 9.41
CA ARG A 162 14.23 -0.26 9.99
C ARG A 162 14.47 1.20 9.69
N ARG A 163 14.08 1.68 8.51
CA ARG A 163 14.19 3.10 8.17
C ARG A 163 12.91 3.62 7.54
N VAL A 164 12.37 4.68 8.12
CA VAL A 164 11.22 5.40 7.57
C VAL A 164 11.63 6.85 7.34
N ASP A 165 11.48 7.33 6.11
CA ASP A 165 11.71 8.73 5.76
C ASP A 165 10.50 9.27 5.00
N ILE A 166 9.77 10.19 5.63
CA ILE A 166 8.55 10.78 5.07
C ILE A 166 8.81 12.26 4.83
N VAL A 167 8.73 12.68 3.58
CA VAL A 167 8.79 14.09 3.16
C VAL A 167 7.52 14.40 2.38
N ALA A 168 6.55 14.98 3.08
CA ALA A 168 5.23 15.24 2.53
C ALA A 168 4.71 16.61 3.02
N PRO A 169 5.10 17.72 2.37
CA PRO A 169 4.84 19.07 2.85
C PRO A 169 3.35 19.42 2.95
N MET A 170 2.49 18.78 2.17
CA MET A 170 1.04 19.03 2.15
C MET A 170 0.23 17.99 2.94
N LEU A 171 0.91 17.12 3.70
CA LEU A 171 0.27 16.05 4.45
C LEU A 171 -0.55 16.63 5.61
N LYS A 172 -1.84 16.30 5.67
CA LYS A 172 -2.78 16.72 6.72
C LYS A 172 -3.10 15.60 7.71
N GLN A 173 -3.11 14.35 7.23
CA GLN A 173 -3.43 13.19 8.05
C GLN A 173 -2.34 12.12 7.92
N LEU A 174 -1.84 11.66 9.06
CA LEU A 174 -0.83 10.62 9.16
C LEU A 174 -1.30 9.53 10.11
N THR A 175 -1.45 8.31 9.60
CA THR A 175 -1.68 7.10 10.41
C THR A 175 -0.54 6.13 10.19
N VAL A 176 0.14 5.72 11.26
CA VAL A 176 1.31 4.86 11.19
C VAL A 176 1.26 3.80 12.29
N SER A 177 1.35 2.54 11.91
CA SER A 177 1.47 1.37 12.80
C SER A 177 2.62 0.50 12.31
N LEU A 178 3.72 0.47 13.06
CA LEU A 178 4.97 -0.18 12.68
C LEU A 178 5.46 -1.16 13.74
N HIS A 179 6.12 -2.22 13.28
CA HIS A 179 7.07 -3.02 14.03
C HIS A 179 8.48 -2.54 13.68
N ALA A 180 9.15 -1.91 14.64
CA ALA A 180 10.50 -1.39 14.47
C ALA A 180 11.55 -2.45 14.83
N TYR A 181 12.52 -2.64 13.93
CA TYR A 181 13.72 -3.45 14.18
C TYR A 181 14.72 -2.74 15.10
N GLU A 182 15.81 -3.44 15.42
CA GLU A 182 16.94 -2.86 16.13
C GLU A 182 17.51 -1.64 15.38
N GLN A 183 17.76 -0.56 16.14
CA GLN A 183 18.27 0.72 15.63
C GLN A 183 17.40 1.36 14.53
N ALA A 184 16.07 1.21 14.61
CA ALA A 184 15.17 1.86 13.67
C ALA A 184 15.35 3.39 13.66
N SER A 185 15.39 3.96 12.46
CA SER A 185 15.51 5.41 12.24
C SER A 185 14.28 5.92 11.51
N ILE A 186 13.58 6.86 12.13
CA ILE A 186 12.30 7.39 11.63
C ILE A 186 12.41 8.91 11.54
N SER A 187 12.20 9.45 10.34
CA SER A 187 12.23 10.87 10.02
C SER A 187 10.93 11.26 9.32
N ILE A 188 10.34 12.38 9.76
CA ILE A 188 9.07 12.88 9.23
C ILE A 188 9.17 14.40 9.06
N LEU A 189 9.02 14.86 7.83
CA LEU A 189 8.91 16.25 7.45
C LEU A 189 7.54 16.48 6.81
N ALA A 190 6.56 16.80 7.67
CA ALA A 190 5.16 17.03 7.31
C ALA A 190 4.59 18.25 8.08
N PRO A 191 5.01 19.48 7.73
CA PRO A 191 4.68 20.71 8.46
C PRO A 191 3.17 21.06 8.51
N MET A 192 2.35 20.49 7.62
CA MET A 192 0.91 20.75 7.56
C MET A 192 0.06 19.68 8.27
N VAL A 193 0.68 18.74 9.00
CA VAL A 193 -0.05 17.63 9.60
C VAL A 193 -0.93 18.11 10.76
N GLU A 194 -2.22 17.81 10.68
CA GLU A 194 -3.22 18.19 11.68
C GLU A 194 -3.63 16.98 12.52
N LYS A 195 -3.74 15.81 11.88
CA LYS A 195 -4.15 14.56 12.53
C LYS A 195 -3.03 13.53 12.45
N VAL A 196 -2.63 13.03 13.62
CA VAL A 196 -1.59 12.01 13.76
C VAL A 196 -2.13 10.87 14.62
N SER A 197 -2.10 9.67 14.07
CA SER A 197 -2.23 8.41 14.82
C SER A 197 -0.96 7.62 14.58
N TRP A 198 -0.17 7.44 15.63
CA TRP A 198 1.12 6.78 15.54
C TRP A 198 1.21 5.69 16.58
N GLN A 199 1.64 4.52 16.15
CA GLN A 199 1.95 3.39 17.00
C GLN A 199 3.20 2.70 16.50
N CYS A 200 4.18 2.54 17.38
CA CYS A 200 5.41 1.81 17.08
C CYS A 200 5.65 0.78 18.18
N LEU A 201 5.85 -0.46 17.75
CA LEU A 201 6.22 -1.58 18.60
C LEU A 201 7.70 -1.87 18.37
N TYR A 202 8.51 -1.77 19.41
CA TYR A 202 9.95 -2.01 19.32
C TYR A 202 10.24 -3.45 19.71
N GLN A 203 10.82 -4.22 18.77
CA GLN A 203 11.29 -5.57 19.09
C GLN A 203 12.61 -5.51 19.86
N ASN A 204 12.88 -6.56 20.66
CA ASN A 204 14.17 -6.83 21.29
C ASN A 204 14.73 -5.80 22.31
N ARG A 205 13.88 -5.07 23.05
CA ARG A 205 14.34 -4.13 24.10
C ARG A 205 15.36 -3.11 23.57
N THR A 206 15.23 -2.67 22.33
CA THR A 206 16.32 -2.02 21.57
C THR A 206 16.61 -0.57 21.97
N ILE A 207 15.65 0.12 22.59
CA ILE A 207 15.84 1.47 23.10
C ILE A 207 15.87 1.41 24.62
N TRP A 208 17.07 1.54 25.18
CA TRP A 208 17.31 1.52 26.63
C TRP A 208 17.48 2.91 27.21
N PHE A 209 16.80 3.15 28.33
CA PHE A 209 17.01 4.29 29.21
C PHE A 209 17.33 3.76 30.62
N GLY A 210 18.61 3.47 30.86
CA GLY A 210 19.03 2.79 32.09
C GLY A 210 18.52 1.34 32.14
N LEU A 211 17.71 0.99 33.14
CA LEU A 211 17.08 -0.34 33.30
C LEU A 211 15.79 -0.51 32.50
N TRP A 212 15.31 0.56 31.87
CA TRP A 212 14.03 0.57 31.15
C TRP A 212 14.23 0.37 29.65
N CYS A 213 13.42 -0.48 29.07
CA CYS A 213 13.34 -0.75 27.64
C CYS A 213 12.02 -0.21 27.08
N LEU A 214 12.06 0.63 26.03
CA LEU A 214 10.84 1.06 25.35
C LEU A 214 10.26 -0.11 24.55
N GLU A 215 9.03 -0.51 24.86
CA GLU A 215 8.32 -1.58 24.14
C GLU A 215 7.36 -1.01 23.11
N LYS A 216 6.63 0.04 23.50
CA LYS A 216 5.60 0.65 22.66
C LYS A 216 5.54 2.14 22.87
N LEU A 217 5.54 2.86 21.75
CA LEU A 217 5.24 4.28 21.69
C LEU A 217 3.92 4.46 20.95
N SER A 218 3.00 5.24 21.50
CA SER A 218 1.79 5.64 20.79
C SER A 218 1.51 7.12 20.99
N LEU A 219 1.21 7.80 19.89
CA LEU A 219 0.89 9.23 19.85
C LEU A 219 -0.41 9.38 19.07
N GLN A 220 -1.40 10.06 19.65
CA GLN A 220 -2.67 10.29 19.00
C GLN A 220 -3.10 11.75 19.18
N THR A 221 -3.47 12.40 18.08
CA THR A 221 -4.15 13.70 18.12
C THR A 221 -5.61 13.49 18.51
N ALA A 222 -6.14 14.41 19.31
CA ALA A 222 -7.54 14.42 19.70
C ALA A 222 -8.48 14.44 18.48
N GLU A 223 -9.54 13.63 18.53
CA GLU A 223 -10.55 13.57 17.45
C GLU A 223 -11.62 14.67 17.59
N ALA A 224 -11.82 15.20 18.81
CA ALA A 224 -12.78 16.23 19.15
C ALA A 224 -12.13 17.39 19.91
N GLN A 225 -12.73 18.58 19.84
CA GLN A 225 -12.24 19.83 20.46
C GLN A 225 -12.04 19.77 21.98
N GLU A 226 -12.55 18.73 22.65
CA GLU A 226 -12.45 18.55 24.11
C GLU A 226 -11.46 17.45 24.53
N GLN A 227 -10.94 16.65 23.57
CA GLN A 227 -9.91 15.66 23.87
C GLN A 227 -8.53 16.32 23.77
N LEU A 228 -7.59 15.91 24.63
CA LEU A 228 -6.20 16.34 24.54
C LEU A 228 -5.42 15.33 23.70
N PRO A 229 -4.42 15.78 22.92
CA PRO A 229 -3.44 14.88 22.32
C PRO A 229 -2.85 13.97 23.40
N SER A 230 -2.74 12.67 23.11
CA SER A 230 -2.22 11.68 24.06
C SER A 230 -0.88 11.12 23.58
N LEU A 231 0.02 10.94 24.53
CA LEU A 231 1.28 10.23 24.35
C LEU A 231 1.32 9.09 25.36
N HIS A 232 1.30 7.85 24.87
CA HIS A 232 1.42 6.64 25.67
C HIS A 232 2.79 6.01 25.44
N ILE A 233 3.54 5.86 26.53
CA ILE A 233 4.85 5.23 26.55
C ILE A 233 4.72 3.97 27.41
N HIS A 234 4.90 2.81 26.82
CA HIS A 234 5.03 1.56 27.56
C HIS A 234 6.49 1.14 27.55
N ALA A 235 7.05 0.98 28.75
CA ALA A 235 8.41 0.52 28.96
C ALA A 235 8.42 -0.68 29.92
N CYS A 236 9.27 -1.65 29.61
CA CYS A 236 9.62 -2.76 30.49
C CYS A 236 10.83 -2.40 31.34
N SER A 237 10.94 -2.99 32.54
CA SER A 237 12.20 -2.99 33.29
C SER A 237 12.82 -4.37 33.21
N SER A 238 14.10 -4.45 32.89
CA SER A 238 14.86 -5.69 33.14
C SER A 238 15.38 -5.66 34.56
N VAL A 239 14.79 -6.47 35.44
CA VAL A 239 15.47 -6.87 36.66
C VAL A 239 16.60 -7.79 36.21
N LEU A 240 17.84 -7.28 36.22
CA LEU A 240 19.02 -8.13 36.17
C LEU A 240 18.93 -9.06 37.39
N VAL A 241 18.71 -10.35 37.14
CA VAL A 241 18.98 -11.43 38.09
C VAL A 241 20.36 -11.98 37.77
#